data_AF-A0A354PI43-F1
#
_entry.id   AF-A0A354PI43-F1
#
_cell.length_a   1.000
_cell.length_b   1.000
_cell.length_c   1.000
_cell.angle_alpha   90.00
_cell.angle_beta   90.00
_cell.angle_gamma   90.00
#
_symmetry.space_group_name_H-M   'P 1'
#
loop_
_entity.id
_entity.type
_entity.pdbx_description
1 polymer ?
#
loop_
_entity_poly.entity_id
_entity_poly.type
_entity_poly.pdbx_seq_one_letter_code
_entity_poly.pdbx_strand_id
1 'polypeptide(L)'
;MDDLHSTESQFRLSHPWCWRFTLFGPIVLTLLLLSVLFFQTGWEFTSKIVTSAVMTVAFFGRFIILSGSDGAFQDTNGSLASEHLFAIVCYLDVMTALILAFHIGFLFRLPYIGPRVSALVTDGHFILDAQPWMRRATFFGLIAFVGFPLAATGSIGGSIFGRLLGMSRTATFFGIVIGALLGNTVMFLFSDLLSHYLDKDNIYLKIGGFLVIGTIIFVLERRYRKLKEGFAKGKLPLDQPHVDYGIPGDDHVIDPIERKQAAPVPASPDMQHDDLTTGAHRNGRVHLGDTEELEDIPETLSGTRSGSRPHPR
;
A
#
# COMPACT_ATOMS: atom_id res chain seq x y z
N MET A 1 6.47 -13.35 -0.85
CA MET A 1 6.91 -12.74 0.43
C MET A 1 8.43 -12.64 0.53
N ASP A 2 9.19 -13.60 0.00
CA ASP A 2 10.66 -13.62 0.09
C ASP A 2 11.34 -12.42 -0.56
N ASP A 3 10.78 -11.88 -1.64
CA ASP A 3 11.40 -10.78 -2.40
C ASP A 3 11.29 -9.41 -1.70
N LEU A 4 10.19 -9.16 -0.96
CA LEU A 4 10.05 -7.96 -0.13
C LEU A 4 11.04 -7.99 1.05
N HIS A 5 11.21 -9.16 1.66
CA HIS A 5 12.13 -9.37 2.76
C HIS A 5 13.60 -9.30 2.32
N SER A 6 13.94 -9.86 1.16
CA SER A 6 15.27 -9.74 0.57
C SER A 6 15.61 -8.27 0.31
N THR A 7 14.65 -7.50 -0.21
CA THR A 7 14.90 -6.09 -0.55
C THR A 7 15.09 -5.21 0.70
N GLU A 8 14.34 -5.43 1.78
CA GLU A 8 14.50 -4.66 3.03
C GLU A 8 15.79 -5.03 3.77
N SER A 9 16.08 -6.33 3.87
CA SER A 9 17.31 -6.81 4.49
C SER A 9 18.55 -6.37 3.71
N GLN A 10 18.54 -6.41 2.37
CA GLN A 10 19.61 -5.85 1.53
C GLN A 10 19.78 -4.34 1.70
N PHE A 11 18.68 -3.58 1.83
CA PHE A 11 18.79 -2.14 2.08
C PHE A 11 19.39 -1.84 3.45
N ARG A 12 18.98 -2.58 4.49
CA ARG A 12 19.56 -2.47 5.83
C ARG A 12 21.05 -2.84 5.85
N LEU A 13 21.46 -3.83 5.07
CA LEU A 13 22.85 -4.28 4.97
C LEU A 13 23.72 -3.31 4.17
N SER A 14 23.20 -2.76 3.06
CA SER A 14 23.94 -1.84 2.20
C SER A 14 24.02 -0.42 2.76
N HIS A 15 22.96 0.07 3.43
CA HIS A 15 22.87 1.44 3.94
C HIS A 15 22.33 1.49 5.38
N PRO A 16 23.05 0.91 6.36
CA PRO A 16 22.57 0.79 7.75
C PRO A 16 22.29 2.14 8.40
N TRP A 17 23.07 3.17 8.08
CA TRP A 17 22.89 4.52 8.62
C TRP A 17 21.64 5.21 8.06
N CYS A 18 21.41 5.15 6.76
CA CYS A 18 20.21 5.71 6.14
C CYS A 18 18.95 5.03 6.67
N TRP A 19 18.97 3.69 6.84
CA TRP A 19 17.83 2.95 7.38
C TRP A 19 17.49 3.34 8.82
N ARG A 20 18.50 3.55 9.68
CA ARG A 20 18.28 4.03 11.07
C ARG A 20 17.79 5.47 11.07
N PHE A 21 18.32 6.32 10.20
CA PHE A 21 17.93 7.71 10.11
C PHE A 21 16.48 7.87 9.64
N THR A 22 16.01 7.09 8.66
CA THR A 22 14.61 7.18 8.22
C THR A 22 13.62 6.60 9.22
N LEU A 23 14.07 5.69 10.11
CA LEU A 23 13.23 5.15 11.19
C LEU A 23 13.16 6.09 12.41
N PHE A 24 14.32 6.48 12.95
CA PHE A 24 14.39 7.26 14.18
C PHE A 24 14.38 8.76 13.92
N GLY A 25 14.83 9.21 12.75
CA GLY A 25 14.92 10.62 12.38
C GLY A 25 13.59 11.36 12.51
N PRO A 26 12.47 10.86 11.95
CA PRO A 26 11.16 11.48 12.13
C PRO A 26 10.73 11.65 13.59
N ILE A 27 11.00 10.64 14.43
CA ILE A 27 10.62 10.67 15.86
C ILE A 27 11.49 11.68 16.60
N VAL A 28 12.81 11.61 16.43
CA VAL A 28 13.77 12.53 17.06
C VAL A 28 13.52 13.96 16.61
N LEU A 29 13.30 14.18 15.32
CA LEU A 29 13.00 15.49 14.75
C LEU A 29 11.69 16.05 15.31
N THR A 30 10.64 15.23 15.41
CA THR A 30 9.36 15.66 15.99
C THR A 30 9.51 16.04 17.45
N LEU A 31 10.22 15.23 18.25
CA LEU A 31 10.47 15.53 19.66
C LEU A 31 11.33 16.79 19.84
N LEU A 32 12.35 16.97 19.00
CA LEU A 32 13.19 18.17 18.99
C LEU A 32 12.34 19.40 18.67
N LEU A 33 11.53 19.35 17.61
CA LEU A 33 10.70 20.46 17.15
C LEU A 33 9.65 20.83 18.21
N LEU A 34 9.00 19.84 18.82
CA LEU A 34 8.08 20.05 19.94
C LEU A 34 8.77 20.62 21.17
N SER A 35 9.99 20.17 21.48
CA SER A 35 10.77 20.72 22.61
C SER A 35 11.12 22.18 22.36
N VAL A 36 11.60 22.51 21.15
CA VAL A 36 11.90 23.90 20.76
C VAL A 36 10.65 24.77 20.82
N LEU A 37 9.51 24.31 20.30
CA LEU A 37 8.23 25.03 20.39
C LEU A 37 7.77 25.23 21.84
N PHE A 38 7.93 24.21 22.69
CA PHE A 38 7.59 24.29 24.10
C PHE A 38 8.39 25.38 24.81
N PHE A 39 9.70 25.45 24.57
CA PHE A 39 10.55 26.48 25.19
C PHE A 39 10.36 27.88 24.62
N GLN A 40 10.02 28.00 23.33
CA GLN A 40 9.87 29.31 22.67
C GLN A 40 8.48 29.92 22.85
N THR A 41 7.42 29.13 22.67
CA THR A 41 6.03 29.62 22.59
C THR A 41 5.21 29.26 23.82
N GLY A 42 5.69 28.32 24.65
CA GLY A 42 5.03 27.89 25.87
C GLY A 42 4.06 26.72 25.68
N TRP A 43 3.45 26.31 26.81
CA TRP A 43 2.63 25.10 26.90
C TRP A 43 1.29 25.20 26.14
N GLU A 44 0.62 26.35 26.21
CA GLU A 44 -0.71 26.51 25.60
C GLU A 44 -0.67 26.34 24.08
N PHE A 45 0.29 26.96 23.41
CA PHE A 45 0.43 26.81 21.96
C PHE A 45 0.87 25.39 21.58
N THR A 46 1.84 24.83 22.30
CA THR A 46 2.37 23.49 22.01
C THR A 46 1.29 22.41 22.14
N SER A 47 0.47 22.48 23.19
CA SER A 47 -0.63 21.52 23.39
C SER A 47 -1.69 21.60 22.28
N LYS A 48 -1.96 22.79 21.73
CA LYS A 48 -2.85 22.96 20.55
C LYS A 48 -2.28 22.32 19.30
N ILE A 49 -0.98 22.52 19.02
CA ILE A 49 -0.28 21.89 17.89
C ILE A 49 -0.33 20.36 18.02
N VAL A 50 -0.01 19.83 19.21
CA VAL A 50 -0.04 18.38 19.47
C VAL A 50 -1.45 17.82 19.33
N THR A 51 -2.45 18.46 19.92
CA THR A 51 -3.85 18.01 19.83
C THR A 51 -4.34 18.03 18.38
N SER A 52 -3.99 19.07 17.62
CA SER A 52 -4.33 19.17 16.19
C SER A 52 -3.64 18.09 15.37
N ALA A 53 -2.36 17.80 15.65
CA ALA A 53 -1.64 16.71 15.00
C ALA A 53 -2.28 15.34 15.29
N VAL A 54 -2.69 15.09 16.54
CA VAL A 54 -3.40 13.85 16.91
C VAL A 54 -4.74 13.75 16.19
N MET A 55 -5.53 14.83 16.16
CA MET A 55 -6.82 14.87 15.45
C MET A 55 -6.67 14.64 13.95
N THR A 56 -5.60 15.19 13.35
CA THR A 56 -5.24 14.97 11.95
C THR A 56 -5.04 13.48 11.68
N VAL A 57 -4.20 12.82 12.49
CA VAL A 57 -3.84 11.41 12.24
C VAL A 57 -5.00 10.47 12.55
N ALA A 58 -5.79 10.75 13.59
CA ALA A 58 -6.80 9.82 14.10
C ALA A 58 -8.17 9.92 13.40
N PHE A 59 -8.58 11.12 12.96
CA PHE A 59 -9.97 11.34 12.54
C PHE A 59 -10.09 12.04 11.20
N PHE A 60 -9.51 13.23 11.06
CA PHE A 60 -9.87 14.15 9.98
C PHE A 60 -8.90 14.16 8.81
N GLY A 61 -7.70 13.60 8.95
CA GLY A 61 -6.65 13.74 7.95
C GLY A 61 -6.47 15.20 7.54
N ARG A 62 -6.37 15.44 6.24
CA ARG A 62 -6.16 16.77 5.65
C ARG A 62 -7.39 17.69 5.73
N PHE A 63 -8.58 17.17 6.02
CA PHE A 63 -9.78 18.00 6.18
C PHE A 63 -9.69 18.93 7.39
N ILE A 64 -8.78 18.65 8.32
CA ILE A 64 -8.51 19.56 9.45
C ILE A 64 -8.04 20.94 8.98
N ILE A 65 -7.41 21.07 7.80
CA ILE A 65 -6.94 22.35 7.26
C ILE A 65 -8.10 23.33 7.08
N LEU A 66 -9.30 22.81 6.75
CA LEU A 66 -10.52 23.61 6.63
C LEU A 66 -11.04 24.16 7.96
N SER A 67 -10.47 23.71 9.08
CA SER A 67 -10.91 24.09 10.43
C SER A 67 -10.18 25.31 11.01
N GLY A 68 -9.06 25.76 10.41
CA GLY A 68 -8.13 26.71 11.05
C GLY A 68 -8.55 28.18 11.12
N SER A 69 -9.68 28.53 10.50
CA SER A 69 -10.14 29.92 10.41
C SER A 69 -11.58 30.09 10.92
N ASP A 70 -12.01 29.36 11.95
CA ASP A 70 -13.37 29.27 12.54
C ASP A 70 -14.20 28.04 12.12
N GLY A 71 -13.56 26.88 11.93
CA GLY A 71 -14.26 25.64 11.60
C GLY A 71 -15.11 25.07 12.74
N ALA A 72 -16.20 24.38 12.37
CA ALA A 72 -17.19 23.73 13.24
C ALA A 72 -16.65 22.66 14.22
N PHE A 73 -15.33 22.44 14.28
CA PHE A 73 -14.68 21.38 15.06
C PHE A 73 -13.63 21.89 16.08
N GLN A 74 -13.46 23.21 16.25
CA GLN A 74 -12.61 23.77 17.32
C GLN A 74 -13.39 24.77 18.18
N ASP A 75 -14.07 24.24 19.20
CA ASP A 75 -14.87 25.01 20.16
C ASP A 75 -14.09 25.35 21.45
N THR A 76 -12.75 25.51 21.38
CA THR A 76 -11.94 25.74 22.60
C THR A 76 -10.79 26.72 22.39
N ASN A 77 -11.04 27.98 22.76
CA ASN A 77 -10.08 28.97 23.25
C ASN A 77 -8.78 29.16 22.44
N GLY A 78 -8.92 29.39 21.13
CA GLY A 78 -7.92 29.99 20.27
C GLY A 78 -7.58 29.10 19.08
N SER A 79 -8.29 29.36 17.98
CA SER A 79 -8.11 28.74 16.67
C SER A 79 -6.65 28.87 16.21
N LEU A 80 -6.06 27.77 15.76
CA LEU A 80 -4.80 27.82 15.03
C LEU A 80 -5.09 28.25 13.61
N ALA A 81 -4.44 29.31 13.14
CA ALA A 81 -4.58 29.78 11.76
C ALA A 81 -4.38 28.63 10.75
N SER A 82 -5.12 28.65 9.64
CA SER A 82 -5.08 27.59 8.62
C SER A 82 -3.67 27.34 8.07
N GLU A 83 -2.78 28.33 8.14
CA GLU A 83 -1.36 28.21 7.83
C GLU A 83 -0.61 27.22 8.75
N HIS A 84 -0.88 27.23 10.05
CA HIS A 84 -0.25 26.32 11.00
C HIS A 84 -0.76 24.90 10.78
N LEU A 85 -2.07 24.74 10.53
CA LEU A 85 -2.64 23.43 10.21
C LEU A 85 -2.08 22.89 8.89
N PHE A 86 -1.97 23.71 7.86
CA PHE A 86 -1.32 23.34 6.60
C PHE A 86 0.13 22.84 6.84
N ALA A 87 0.92 23.57 7.62
CA ALA A 87 2.29 23.19 7.93
C ALA A 87 2.38 21.86 8.71
N ILE A 88 1.52 21.67 9.72
CA ILE A 88 1.45 20.45 10.52
C ILE A 88 1.09 19.25 9.63
N VAL A 89 0.04 19.38 8.80
CA VAL A 89 -0.41 18.27 7.94
C VAL A 89 0.65 17.92 6.91
N CYS A 90 1.28 18.91 6.28
CA CYS A 90 2.40 18.66 5.36
C CYS A 90 3.57 17.96 6.05
N TYR A 91 3.93 18.41 7.25
CA TYR A 91 4.98 17.79 8.04
C TYR A 91 4.65 16.32 8.37
N LEU A 92 3.43 16.07 8.85
CA LEU A 92 2.96 14.72 9.19
C LEU A 92 2.95 13.81 7.97
N ASP A 93 2.51 14.31 6.81
CA ASP A 93 2.52 13.55 5.57
C ASP A 93 3.96 13.18 5.15
N VAL A 94 4.89 14.13 5.18
CA VAL A 94 6.30 13.86 4.83
C VAL A 94 6.93 12.87 5.82
N MET A 95 6.73 13.04 7.13
CA MET A 95 7.26 12.12 8.15
C MET A 95 6.66 10.72 8.00
N THR A 96 5.35 10.63 7.79
CA THR A 96 4.65 9.36 7.58
C THR A 96 5.11 8.68 6.30
N ALA A 97 5.27 9.43 5.20
CA ALA A 97 5.81 8.94 3.94
C ALA A 97 7.26 8.45 4.10
N LEU A 98 8.09 9.15 4.87
CA LEU A 98 9.49 8.75 5.10
C LEU A 98 9.58 7.44 5.88
N ILE A 99 8.77 7.27 6.92
CA ILE A 99 8.72 6.00 7.68
C ILE A 99 8.15 4.90 6.78
N LEU A 100 6.96 5.12 6.20
CA LEU A 100 6.26 4.05 5.50
C LEU A 100 6.91 3.69 4.17
N ALA A 101 7.35 4.62 3.33
CA ALA A 101 7.95 4.28 2.04
C ALA A 101 9.23 3.44 2.19
N PHE A 102 9.97 3.61 3.29
CA PHE A 102 11.22 2.88 3.55
C PHE A 102 11.02 1.62 4.41
N HIS A 103 9.98 1.58 5.25
CA HIS A 103 9.75 0.52 6.25
C HIS A 103 8.40 -0.19 6.10
N ILE A 104 7.74 -0.07 4.94
CA ILE A 104 6.46 -0.73 4.66
C ILE A 104 6.48 -2.25 4.86
N GLY A 105 7.65 -2.89 4.77
CA GLY A 105 7.81 -4.32 5.04
C GLY A 105 7.40 -4.68 6.48
N PHE A 106 7.58 -3.77 7.43
CA PHE A 106 7.06 -3.89 8.78
C PHE A 106 5.52 -3.88 8.81
N LEU A 107 4.88 -3.03 8.00
CA LEU A 107 3.42 -2.92 7.94
C LEU A 107 2.77 -4.19 7.36
N PHE A 108 3.42 -4.82 6.37
CA PHE A 108 2.95 -6.10 5.79
C PHE A 108 3.19 -7.31 6.69
N ARG A 109 3.95 -7.15 7.78
CA ARG A 109 4.13 -8.19 8.80
C ARG A 109 2.91 -8.35 9.71
N LEU A 110 1.91 -7.46 9.63
CA LEU A 110 0.67 -7.64 10.37
C LEU A 110 -0.11 -8.85 9.82
N PRO A 111 -0.44 -9.85 10.66
CA PRO A 111 -1.00 -11.13 10.22
C PRO A 111 -2.35 -11.03 9.48
N TYR A 112 -3.10 -9.94 9.66
CA TYR A 112 -4.41 -9.74 9.01
C TYR A 112 -4.35 -9.07 7.62
N ILE A 113 -3.30 -8.29 7.34
CA ILE A 113 -3.23 -7.42 6.14
C ILE A 113 -2.23 -7.99 5.12
N GLY A 114 -1.14 -8.60 5.59
CA GLY A 114 -0.04 -9.08 4.75
C GLY A 114 -0.45 -10.00 3.59
N PRO A 115 -1.20 -11.09 3.81
CA PRO A 115 -1.51 -12.05 2.75
C PRO A 115 -2.37 -11.47 1.62
N ARG A 116 -3.40 -10.67 1.98
CA ARG A 116 -4.33 -10.07 1.01
C ARG A 116 -3.64 -9.03 0.12
N VAL A 117 -2.76 -8.23 0.71
CA VAL A 117 -2.04 -7.21 -0.05
C VAL A 117 -0.96 -7.86 -0.91
N SER A 118 -0.26 -8.89 -0.43
CA SER A 118 0.77 -9.58 -1.21
C SER A 118 0.24 -10.28 -2.46
N ALA A 119 -0.98 -10.83 -2.41
CA ALA A 119 -1.64 -11.40 -3.59
C ALA A 119 -1.87 -10.32 -4.66
N LEU A 120 -2.42 -9.16 -4.26
CA LEU A 120 -2.67 -8.02 -5.15
C LEU A 120 -1.39 -7.43 -5.76
N VAL A 121 -0.26 -7.44 -5.03
CA VAL A 121 1.04 -6.98 -5.56
C VAL A 121 1.52 -7.92 -6.68
N THR A 122 1.46 -9.23 -6.45
CA THR A 122 2.07 -10.23 -7.34
C THR A 122 1.41 -10.23 -8.71
N ASP A 123 0.09 -10.08 -8.75
CA ASP A 123 -0.68 -10.02 -10.01
C ASP A 123 -0.46 -8.70 -10.78
N GLY A 124 -0.19 -7.60 -10.08
CA GLY A 124 0.06 -6.29 -10.68
C GLY A 124 1.42 -6.17 -11.36
N HIS A 125 2.45 -6.82 -10.80
CA HIS A 125 3.83 -6.75 -11.31
C HIS A 125 3.97 -7.37 -12.71
N PHE A 126 3.31 -8.49 -12.97
CA PHE A 126 3.39 -9.18 -14.26
C PHE A 126 2.84 -8.32 -15.42
N ILE A 127 1.83 -7.49 -15.15
CA ILE A 127 1.22 -6.59 -16.13
C ILE A 127 2.08 -5.32 -16.31
N LEU A 128 2.64 -4.78 -15.22
CA LEU A 128 3.42 -3.54 -15.22
C LEU A 128 4.79 -3.64 -15.90
N ASP A 129 5.44 -4.81 -15.84
CA ASP A 129 6.76 -5.02 -16.45
C ASP A 129 6.72 -5.12 -17.98
N ALA A 130 5.54 -5.33 -18.57
CA ALA A 130 5.38 -5.41 -20.02
C ALA A 130 5.54 -4.06 -20.74
N GLN A 131 5.42 -2.90 -20.06
CA GLN A 131 5.55 -1.60 -20.70
C GLN A 131 6.11 -0.44 -19.84
N PRO A 132 7.24 0.19 -20.22
CA PRO A 132 7.86 1.29 -19.46
C PRO A 132 7.05 2.59 -19.42
N TRP A 133 6.09 2.83 -20.34
CA TRP A 133 5.21 4.00 -20.25
C TRP A 133 4.26 3.90 -19.04
N MET A 134 3.89 2.68 -18.67
CA MET A 134 2.99 2.41 -17.56
C MET A 134 3.64 2.74 -16.22
N ARG A 135 4.97 2.57 -16.10
CA ARG A 135 5.75 2.99 -14.92
C ARG A 135 5.74 4.51 -14.70
N ARG A 136 5.64 5.32 -15.76
CA ARG A 136 5.48 6.78 -15.62
C ARG A 136 4.05 7.12 -15.23
N ALA A 137 3.07 6.44 -15.82
CA ALA A 137 1.67 6.60 -15.48
C ALA A 137 1.38 6.23 -14.01
N THR A 138 2.03 5.20 -13.45
CA THR A 138 1.88 4.83 -12.03
C THR A 138 2.41 5.91 -11.08
N PHE A 139 3.52 6.57 -11.43
CA PHE A 139 4.04 7.69 -10.63
C PHE A 139 3.07 8.88 -10.60
N PHE A 140 2.56 9.31 -11.76
CA PHE A 140 1.57 10.39 -11.82
C PHE A 140 0.23 9.98 -11.20
N GLY A 141 -0.19 8.73 -11.37
CA GLY A 141 -1.36 8.15 -10.73
C GLY A 141 -1.26 8.18 -9.20
N LEU A 142 -0.08 7.87 -8.66
CA LEU A 142 0.18 7.98 -7.22
C LEU A 142 0.10 9.43 -6.74
N ILE A 143 0.71 10.38 -7.46
CA ILE A 143 0.62 11.81 -7.14
C ILE A 143 -0.83 12.27 -7.12
N ALA A 144 -1.60 11.93 -8.17
CA ALA A 144 -3.00 12.28 -8.27
C ALA A 144 -3.84 11.63 -7.15
N PHE A 145 -3.59 10.35 -6.85
CA PHE A 145 -4.26 9.61 -5.79
C PHE A 145 -4.05 10.24 -4.40
N VAL A 146 -2.79 10.59 -4.08
CA VAL A 146 -2.45 11.22 -2.80
C VAL A 146 -2.91 12.68 -2.76
N GLY A 147 -2.77 13.41 -3.86
CA GLY A 147 -3.19 14.80 -3.95
C GLY A 147 -4.70 14.98 -3.92
N PHE A 148 -5.46 13.99 -4.35
CA PHE A 148 -6.92 14.08 -4.32
C PHE A 148 -7.44 14.00 -2.88
N PRO A 149 -8.17 15.01 -2.38
CA PRO A 149 -8.59 15.14 -0.98
C PRO A 149 -9.69 14.15 -0.58
N LEU A 150 -9.33 12.87 -0.51
CA LEU A 150 -10.19 11.82 0.03
C LEU A 150 -9.68 11.33 1.37
N ALA A 151 -10.61 10.88 2.21
CA ALA A 151 -10.28 10.11 3.39
C ALA A 151 -9.47 8.86 2.98
N ALA A 152 -8.47 8.51 3.78
CA ALA A 152 -7.60 7.34 3.60
C ALA A 152 -6.63 7.34 2.39
N THR A 153 -6.65 8.32 1.48
CA THR A 153 -5.67 8.36 0.36
C THR A 153 -4.34 9.05 0.73
N GLY A 154 -4.18 9.48 1.98
CA GLY A 154 -2.98 10.18 2.48
C GLY A 154 -1.71 9.36 2.43
N SER A 155 -0.68 9.81 3.15
CA SER A 155 0.65 9.18 3.11
C SER A 155 0.67 7.69 3.41
N ILE A 156 -0.26 7.21 4.25
CA ILE A 156 -0.46 5.79 4.54
C ILE A 156 -0.96 5.02 3.30
N GLY A 157 -2.09 5.46 2.74
CA GLY A 157 -2.68 4.85 1.55
C GLY A 157 -1.75 4.94 0.35
N GLY A 158 -1.09 6.08 0.15
CA GLY A 158 -0.10 6.27 -0.91
C GLY A 158 1.12 5.36 -0.78
N SER A 159 1.58 5.11 0.45
CA SER A 159 2.69 4.16 0.67
C SER A 159 2.29 2.75 0.32
N ILE A 160 1.10 2.31 0.72
CA ILE A 160 0.57 0.98 0.38
C ILE A 160 0.39 0.88 -1.14
N PHE A 161 -0.28 1.86 -1.75
CA PHE A 161 -0.57 1.87 -3.17
C PHE A 161 0.69 1.93 -4.04
N GLY A 162 1.69 2.74 -3.66
CA GLY A 162 2.97 2.78 -4.36
C GLY A 162 3.71 1.43 -4.34
N ARG A 163 3.55 0.64 -3.27
CA ARG A 163 4.11 -0.72 -3.21
C ARG A 163 3.30 -1.73 -4.00
N LEU A 164 1.97 -1.59 -4.02
CA LEU A 164 1.09 -2.38 -4.90
C LEU A 164 1.45 -2.19 -6.39
N LEU A 165 1.83 -0.97 -6.75
CA LEU A 165 2.27 -0.62 -8.11
C LEU A 165 3.74 -0.97 -8.39
N GLY A 166 4.42 -1.67 -7.47
CA GLY A 166 5.81 -2.08 -7.67
C GLY A 166 6.83 -0.96 -7.71
N MET A 167 6.49 0.24 -7.23
CA MET A 167 7.38 1.38 -7.30
C MET A 167 8.56 1.24 -6.32
N SER A 168 9.71 1.75 -6.75
CA SER A 168 10.88 1.91 -5.89
C SER A 168 10.57 2.84 -4.72
N ARG A 169 11.16 2.58 -3.55
CA ARG A 169 10.93 3.35 -2.29
C ARG A 169 11.06 4.87 -2.47
N THR A 170 12.07 5.31 -3.20
CA THR A 170 12.33 6.73 -3.48
C THR A 170 11.23 7.34 -4.35
N ALA A 171 10.84 6.67 -5.44
CA ALA A 171 9.73 7.10 -6.28
C ALA A 171 8.41 7.16 -5.50
N THR A 172 8.14 6.18 -4.63
CA THR A 172 6.97 6.20 -3.75
C THR A 172 7.01 7.39 -2.79
N PHE A 173 8.15 7.61 -2.13
CA PHE A 173 8.34 8.74 -1.22
C PHE A 173 8.10 10.08 -1.92
N PHE A 174 8.79 10.36 -3.03
CA PHE A 174 8.63 11.63 -3.75
C PHE A 174 7.22 11.79 -4.34
N GLY A 175 6.61 10.72 -4.84
CA GLY A 175 5.24 10.75 -5.34
C GLY A 175 4.24 11.13 -4.24
N ILE A 176 4.41 10.57 -3.03
CA ILE A 176 3.59 10.93 -1.87
C ILE A 176 3.85 12.36 -1.43
N VAL A 177 5.10 12.81 -1.34
CA VAL A 177 5.43 14.19 -0.93
C VAL A 177 4.84 15.21 -1.90
N ILE A 178 5.00 15.02 -3.21
CA ILE A 178 4.44 15.92 -4.22
C ILE A 178 2.91 15.89 -4.17
N GLY A 179 2.31 14.70 -4.10
CA GLY A 179 0.86 14.54 -3.98
C GLY A 179 0.33 15.21 -2.72
N ALA A 180 0.94 14.98 -1.56
CA ALA A 180 0.53 15.55 -0.28
C ALA A 180 0.63 17.08 -0.30
N LEU A 181 1.74 17.64 -0.81
CA LEU A 181 1.88 19.09 -0.96
C LEU A 181 0.79 19.67 -1.86
N LEU A 182 0.50 19.01 -3.00
CA LEU A 182 -0.53 19.46 -3.92
C LEU A 182 -1.93 19.39 -3.27
N GLY A 183 -2.27 18.29 -2.61
CA GLY A 183 -3.55 18.10 -1.93
C GLY A 183 -3.74 19.05 -0.74
N ASN A 184 -2.70 19.24 0.06
CA ASN A 184 -2.72 20.16 1.19
C ASN A 184 -2.79 21.62 0.73
N THR A 185 -2.15 21.96 -0.39
CA THR A 185 -2.25 23.30 -0.99
C THR A 185 -3.66 23.56 -1.51
N VAL A 186 -4.26 22.59 -2.21
CA VAL A 186 -5.66 22.69 -2.65
C VAL A 186 -6.59 22.89 -1.47
N MET A 187 -6.39 22.15 -0.37
CA MET A 187 -7.17 22.29 0.85
C MET A 187 -6.99 23.66 1.52
N PHE A 188 -5.76 24.16 1.59
CA PHE A 188 -5.47 25.47 2.13
C PHE A 188 -6.13 26.59 1.30
N LEU A 189 -5.96 26.56 -0.02
CA LEU A 189 -6.60 27.53 -0.92
C LEU A 189 -8.12 27.43 -0.84
N PHE A 190 -8.67 26.22 -0.72
CA PHE A 190 -10.10 26.03 -0.53
C PHE A 190 -10.58 26.62 0.80
N SER A 191 -9.83 26.47 1.90
CA SER A 191 -10.12 27.10 3.19
C SER A 191 -10.14 28.62 3.08
N ASP A 192 -9.16 29.20 2.40
CA ASP A 192 -9.04 30.65 2.22
C ASP A 192 -10.19 31.20 1.37
N LEU A 193 -10.49 30.53 0.25
CA LEU A 193 -11.62 30.85 -0.62
C LEU A 193 -12.96 30.75 0.14
N LEU A 194 -13.12 29.73 0.96
CA LEU A 194 -14.31 29.54 1.80
C LEU A 194 -14.46 30.71 2.77
N SER A 195 -13.38 31.13 3.41
CA SER A 195 -13.39 32.23 4.37
C SER A 195 -13.67 33.59 3.73
N HIS A 196 -13.28 33.78 2.47
CA HIS A 196 -13.48 35.04 1.74
C HIS A 196 -14.88 35.18 1.14
N TYR A 197 -15.46 34.10 0.61
CA TYR A 197 -16.72 34.16 -0.13
C TYR A 197 -17.96 33.74 0.67
N LEU A 198 -17.80 33.06 1.80
CA LEU A 198 -18.93 32.65 2.63
C LEU A 198 -19.01 33.51 3.88
N ASP A 199 -20.04 34.37 3.93
CA ASP A 199 -20.46 35.01 5.16
C ASP A 199 -20.86 33.94 6.17
N LYS A 200 -19.99 33.75 7.18
CA LYS A 200 -20.07 32.67 8.19
C LYS A 200 -21.37 32.68 9.00
N ASP A 201 -22.02 33.83 9.08
CA ASP A 201 -23.27 34.05 9.83
C ASP A 201 -24.52 33.65 9.04
N ASN A 202 -24.38 33.42 7.74
CA ASN A 202 -25.52 33.13 6.88
C ASN A 202 -25.88 31.63 6.94
N ILE A 203 -26.92 31.31 7.71
CA ILE A 203 -27.44 29.94 7.88
C ILE A 203 -27.81 29.25 6.56
N TYR A 204 -28.21 30.02 5.54
CA TYR A 204 -28.55 29.48 4.23
C TYR A 204 -27.33 28.89 3.51
N LEU A 205 -26.13 29.43 3.74
CA LEU A 205 -24.88 28.92 3.18
C LEU A 205 -24.45 27.59 3.84
N LYS A 206 -24.67 27.44 5.16
CA LYS A 206 -24.44 26.17 5.87
C LYS A 206 -25.38 25.08 5.36
N ILE A 207 -26.67 25.39 5.23
CA ILE A 207 -27.67 24.47 4.69
C ILE A 207 -27.36 24.14 3.22
N GLY A 208 -26.99 25.15 2.42
CA GLY A 208 -26.60 24.98 1.02
C GLY A 208 -25.39 24.06 0.85
N GLY A 209 -24.34 24.26 1.66
CA GLY A 209 -23.17 23.38 1.67
C GLY A 209 -23.52 21.93 2.01
N PHE A 210 -24.35 21.72 3.03
CA PHE A 210 -24.80 20.38 3.43
C PHE A 210 -25.65 19.71 2.34
N LEU A 211 -26.54 20.47 1.68
CA LEU A 211 -27.34 19.99 0.55
C LEU A 211 -26.48 19.62 -0.66
N VAL A 212 -25.46 20.42 -0.98
CA VAL A 212 -24.54 20.14 -2.09
C VAL A 212 -23.73 18.87 -1.80
N ILE A 213 -23.16 18.74 -0.60
CA ILE A 213 -22.43 17.54 -0.18
C ILE A 213 -23.36 16.32 -0.22
N GLY A 214 -24.56 16.43 0.35
CA GLY A 214 -25.57 15.36 0.32
C GLY A 214 -25.97 14.96 -1.11
N THR A 215 -26.12 15.93 -2.00
CA THR A 215 -26.44 15.69 -3.42
C THR A 215 -25.30 14.98 -4.13
N ILE A 216 -24.06 15.40 -3.90
CA ILE A 216 -22.86 14.75 -4.46
C ILE A 216 -22.79 13.29 -4.00
N ILE A 217 -22.94 13.04 -2.68
CA ILE A 217 -22.94 11.68 -2.12
C ILE A 217 -24.06 10.85 -2.74
N PHE A 218 -25.28 11.39 -2.84
CA PHE A 218 -26.42 10.70 -3.45
C PHE A 218 -26.19 10.35 -4.93
N VAL A 219 -25.59 11.27 -5.71
CA VAL A 219 -25.26 11.03 -7.12
C VAL A 219 -24.18 9.95 -7.25
N LEU A 220 -23.14 10.01 -6.42
CA LEU A 220 -22.09 8.98 -6.35
C LEU A 220 -22.68 7.61 -6.00
N GLU A 221 -23.54 7.55 -4.99
CA GLU A 221 -24.20 6.30 -4.57
C GLU A 221 -25.09 5.73 -5.69
N ARG A 222 -25.87 6.58 -6.34
CA ARG A 222 -26.72 6.18 -7.47
C ARG A 222 -25.89 5.67 -8.64
N ARG A 223 -24.77 6.32 -8.94
CA ARG A 223 -23.84 5.89 -10.01
C ARG A 223 -23.17 4.56 -9.66
N TYR A 224 -22.76 4.39 -8.40
CA TYR A 224 -22.17 3.16 -7.90
C TYR A 224 -23.16 1.98 -7.96
N ARG A 225 -24.41 2.18 -7.53
CA ARG A 225 -25.48 1.18 -7.64
C ARG A 225 -25.74 0.78 -9.10
N LYS A 226 -25.81 1.75 -10.02
CA LYS A 226 -25.98 1.46 -11.46
C LYS A 226 -24.81 0.65 -12.05
N LEU A 227 -23.58 0.95 -11.65
CA LEU A 227 -22.40 0.17 -12.04
C LEU A 227 -22.52 -1.26 -11.51
N LYS A 228 -22.83 -1.44 -10.21
CA LYS A 228 -23.00 -2.75 -9.57
C LYS A 228 -24.12 -3.59 -10.21
N GLU A 229 -25.23 -2.97 -10.58
CA GLU A 229 -26.32 -3.64 -11.32
C GLU A 229 -25.91 -4.04 -12.75
N GLY A 230 -25.03 -3.26 -13.40
CA GLY A 230 -24.43 -3.61 -14.69
C GLY A 230 -23.53 -4.84 -14.60
N PHE A 231 -22.74 -4.94 -13.52
CA PHE A 231 -21.91 -6.11 -13.21
C PHE A 231 -22.77 -7.34 -12.87
N ALA A 232 -23.81 -7.18 -12.04
CA ALA A 232 -24.72 -8.27 -11.67
C ALA A 232 -25.56 -8.82 -12.83
N LYS A 233 -25.75 -8.03 -13.89
CA LYS A 233 -26.50 -8.42 -15.10
C LYS A 233 -25.61 -8.93 -16.24
N GLY A 234 -24.33 -9.18 -16.00
CA GLY A 234 -23.41 -9.80 -16.97
C GLY A 234 -23.16 -8.99 -18.25
N LYS A 235 -23.39 -7.67 -18.24
CA LYS A 235 -23.25 -6.80 -19.44
C LYS A 235 -21.81 -6.33 -19.71
N LEU A 236 -20.85 -6.72 -18.88
CA LEU A 236 -19.43 -6.45 -19.06
C LEU A 236 -18.71 -7.81 -19.07
N PRO A 237 -17.87 -8.12 -20.07
CA PRO A 237 -17.16 -9.38 -20.11
C PRO A 237 -16.23 -9.46 -18.88
N LEU A 238 -16.48 -10.45 -18.03
CA LEU A 238 -15.51 -10.91 -17.06
C LEU A 238 -14.44 -11.68 -17.84
N ASP A 239 -13.42 -10.99 -18.32
CA ASP A 239 -12.12 -11.65 -18.44
C ASP A 239 -11.52 -11.69 -17.02
N GLN A 240 -12.18 -12.43 -16.14
CA GLN A 240 -11.59 -12.76 -14.86
C GLN A 240 -10.63 -13.92 -15.13
N PRO A 241 -9.30 -13.73 -15.00
CA PRO A 241 -8.47 -14.89 -14.76
C PRO A 241 -9.06 -15.56 -13.51
N HIS A 242 -9.42 -16.83 -13.63
CA HIS A 242 -9.86 -17.66 -12.52
C HIS A 242 -8.65 -17.78 -11.58
N VAL A 243 -8.44 -16.77 -10.74
CA VAL A 243 -7.45 -16.85 -9.66
C VAL A 243 -8.08 -17.75 -8.63
N ASP A 244 -7.75 -19.03 -8.74
CA ASP A 244 -7.97 -20.02 -7.70
C ASP A 244 -7.25 -19.52 -6.45
N TYR A 245 -8.01 -18.83 -5.59
CA TYR A 245 -7.58 -18.57 -4.23
C TYR A 245 -7.66 -19.91 -3.50
N GLY A 246 -6.68 -20.78 -3.76
CA GLY A 246 -6.51 -22.03 -3.05
C GLY A 246 -6.36 -21.74 -1.57
N ILE A 247 -7.49 -21.65 -0.87
CA ILE A 247 -7.58 -21.74 0.58
C ILE A 247 -7.22 -23.19 0.87
N PRO A 248 -6.04 -23.50 1.45
CA PRO A 248 -5.70 -24.88 1.78
C PRO A 248 -6.66 -25.32 2.89
N GLY A 249 -7.64 -26.15 2.55
CA GLY A 249 -8.59 -26.74 3.49
C GLY A 249 -10.07 -26.42 3.27
N ASP A 250 -10.47 -25.80 2.15
CA ASP A 250 -11.89 -25.74 1.76
C ASP A 250 -12.19 -26.92 0.84
N ASP A 251 -12.31 -28.11 1.43
CA ASP A 251 -12.84 -29.29 0.75
C ASP A 251 -14.27 -28.95 0.35
N HIS A 252 -14.45 -28.61 -0.93
CA HIS A 252 -15.73 -28.33 -1.54
C HIS A 252 -16.82 -29.27 -1.01
N VAL A 253 -17.71 -28.71 -0.19
CA VAL A 253 -19.03 -29.27 0.04
C VAL A 253 -19.72 -29.22 -1.32
N ILE A 254 -19.62 -30.32 -2.06
CA ILE A 254 -20.38 -30.54 -3.28
C ILE A 254 -21.84 -30.36 -2.91
N ASP A 255 -22.45 -29.35 -3.52
CA ASP A 255 -23.85 -28.99 -3.29
C ASP A 255 -24.72 -30.22 -3.58
N PRO A 256 -25.59 -30.69 -2.66
CA PRO A 256 -26.39 -31.90 -2.82
C PRO A 256 -27.30 -31.91 -4.06
N ILE A 257 -27.48 -30.75 -4.70
CA ILE A 257 -28.27 -30.57 -5.92
C ILE A 257 -27.55 -31.12 -7.15
N GLU A 258 -26.22 -31.03 -7.22
CA GLU A 258 -25.45 -31.49 -8.39
C GLU A 258 -25.36 -33.04 -8.44
N ARG A 259 -25.49 -33.70 -7.30
CA ARG A 259 -25.50 -35.17 -7.19
C ARG A 259 -26.75 -35.84 -7.77
N LYS A 260 -27.84 -35.08 -8.01
CA LYS A 260 -29.11 -35.62 -8.54
C LYS A 260 -29.23 -35.56 -10.07
N GLN A 261 -28.28 -34.95 -10.78
CA GLN A 261 -28.33 -34.87 -12.25
C GLN A 261 -27.33 -35.79 -12.98
N ALA A 262 -26.47 -36.51 -12.25
CA ALA A 262 -25.65 -37.57 -12.83
C ALA A 262 -26.49 -38.85 -12.99
N ALA A 263 -27.24 -38.95 -14.09
CA ALA A 263 -27.86 -40.19 -14.51
C ALA A 263 -26.79 -41.23 -14.90
N PRO A 264 -26.95 -42.53 -14.56
CA PRO A 264 -26.01 -43.56 -14.97
C PRO A 264 -26.14 -43.83 -16.47
N VAL A 265 -25.01 -43.78 -17.16
CA VAL A 265 -24.85 -44.24 -18.55
C VAL A 265 -25.12 -45.76 -18.59
N PRO A 266 -25.99 -46.27 -19.49
CA PRO A 266 -26.23 -47.70 -19.59
C PRO A 266 -24.99 -48.43 -20.14
N ALA A 267 -24.62 -49.51 -19.47
CA ALA A 267 -23.54 -50.41 -19.86
C ALA A 267 -23.88 -51.11 -21.20
N SER A 268 -22.94 -51.06 -22.15
CA SER A 268 -22.98 -51.89 -23.36
C SER A 268 -22.49 -53.31 -23.03
N PRO A 269 -23.17 -54.36 -23.51
CA PRO A 269 -22.73 -55.74 -23.35
C PRO A 269 -21.74 -56.17 -24.44
N ASP A 270 -21.00 -57.22 -24.11
CA ASP A 270 -20.23 -58.14 -24.96
C ASP A 270 -18.87 -57.70 -25.52
N MET A 271 -17.80 -58.23 -24.90
CA MET A 271 -16.92 -59.16 -25.63
C MET A 271 -16.08 -60.01 -24.65
N GLN A 272 -16.36 -61.31 -24.66
CA GLN A 272 -15.54 -62.40 -24.12
C GLN A 272 -14.35 -62.72 -25.02
N HIS A 273 -13.24 -63.13 -24.40
CA HIS A 273 -12.27 -64.19 -24.74
C HIS A 273 -10.92 -63.84 -24.07
N ASP A 274 -10.54 -64.57 -23.02
CA ASP A 274 -9.62 -65.74 -23.04
C ASP A 274 -8.15 -65.29 -23.18
N ASP A 275 -7.13 -65.85 -22.57
CA ASP A 275 -6.91 -66.80 -21.47
C ASP A 275 -5.35 -66.87 -21.34
N LEU A 276 -4.82 -67.36 -20.21
CA LEU A 276 -3.44 -67.90 -20.04
C LEU A 276 -2.25 -66.90 -20.07
N THR A 277 -1.13 -67.02 -19.34
CA THR A 277 -0.62 -67.91 -18.27
C THR A 277 0.71 -67.32 -17.75
N THR A 278 0.98 -67.50 -16.45
CA THR A 278 2.25 -67.99 -15.83
C THR A 278 3.56 -67.17 -15.84
N GLY A 279 4.14 -67.02 -14.62
CA GLY A 279 5.59 -67.04 -14.34
C GLY A 279 6.10 -65.80 -13.58
N ALA A 280 6.18 -65.73 -12.24
CA ALA A 280 7.04 -66.45 -11.28
C ALA A 280 8.52 -65.98 -11.23
N HIS A 281 8.96 -65.63 -10.01
CA HIS A 281 10.34 -65.37 -9.52
C HIS A 281 11.04 -64.09 -10.04
N ARG A 282 11.79 -63.31 -9.24
CA ARG A 282 12.78 -63.71 -8.24
C ARG A 282 13.13 -62.54 -7.29
N ASN A 283 13.30 -62.88 -6.03
CA ASN A 283 13.79 -62.07 -4.92
C ASN A 283 15.33 -61.96 -4.98
N GLY A 284 15.93 -60.84 -4.57
CA GLY A 284 17.39 -60.64 -4.55
C GLY A 284 17.82 -59.36 -3.84
N ARG A 285 18.19 -59.49 -2.57
CA ARG A 285 18.77 -58.48 -1.66
C ARG A 285 20.30 -58.68 -1.60
N VAL A 286 21.01 -57.70 -1.00
CA VAL A 286 22.45 -57.68 -0.60
C VAL A 286 23.36 -57.02 -1.68
N HIS A 287 24.28 -56.06 -1.45
CA HIS A 287 25.20 -55.81 -0.32
C HIS A 287 25.66 -54.33 -0.24
N LEU A 288 26.04 -53.91 0.97
CA LEU A 288 26.90 -52.75 1.31
C LEU A 288 28.24 -52.70 0.56
N GLY A 289 28.80 -51.49 0.43
CA GLY A 289 30.23 -51.24 0.21
C GLY A 289 30.59 -49.77 0.43
N ASP A 290 31.27 -49.49 1.54
CA ASP A 290 31.94 -48.23 1.89
C ASP A 290 33.29 -48.08 1.14
N THR A 291 33.73 -46.84 0.90
CA THR A 291 35.12 -46.33 0.71
C THR A 291 34.97 -44.84 0.35
N GLU A 292 35.23 -43.88 1.24
CA GLU A 292 36.52 -43.31 1.69
C GLU A 292 37.49 -42.87 0.58
N GLU A 293 38.20 -41.77 0.89
CA GLU A 293 39.24 -41.00 0.17
C GLU A 293 38.78 -39.87 -0.75
N LEU A 294 38.91 -38.59 -0.34
CA LEU A 294 40.11 -37.72 -0.25
C LEU A 294 40.54 -37.17 -1.62
N GLU A 295 40.38 -35.85 -1.82
CA GLU A 295 41.50 -35.01 -2.24
C GLU A 295 41.23 -33.51 -2.03
N ASP A 296 42.08 -32.95 -1.16
CA ASP A 296 42.35 -31.53 -0.98
C ASP A 296 42.92 -30.89 -2.26
N ILE A 297 42.54 -29.64 -2.55
CA ILE A 297 43.35 -28.73 -3.37
C ILE A 297 43.46 -27.39 -2.63
N PRO A 298 44.68 -26.93 -2.27
CA PRO A 298 44.91 -25.65 -1.60
C PRO A 298 45.34 -24.52 -2.57
N GLU A 299 45.52 -23.34 -1.98
CA GLU A 299 46.31 -22.18 -2.44
C GLU A 299 45.73 -21.25 -3.53
N THR A 300 45.20 -20.10 -3.13
CA THR A 300 45.90 -18.78 -3.06
C THR A 300 46.50 -18.31 -4.37
N LEU A 301 46.03 -17.16 -4.89
CA LEU A 301 46.90 -16.15 -5.47
C LEU A 301 46.25 -14.75 -5.45
N SER A 302 46.97 -13.86 -4.79
CA SER A 302 46.86 -12.41 -4.76
C SER A 302 46.85 -11.76 -6.15
N GLY A 303 46.12 -10.66 -6.30
CA GLY A 303 46.15 -9.85 -7.52
C GLY A 303 45.59 -8.44 -7.34
N THR A 304 46.30 -7.61 -6.59
CA THR A 304 46.17 -6.15 -6.59
C THR A 304 46.28 -5.58 -8.01
N ARG A 305 45.29 -4.80 -8.47
CA ARG A 305 45.46 -3.90 -9.61
C ARG A 305 44.88 -2.52 -9.32
N SER A 306 45.77 -1.66 -8.85
CA SER A 306 45.71 -0.20 -8.98
C SER A 306 45.74 0.16 -10.47
N GLY A 307 44.88 1.09 -10.88
CA GLY A 307 44.75 1.53 -12.27
C GLY A 307 44.15 2.93 -12.37
N SER A 308 44.92 3.92 -11.95
CA SER A 308 44.72 5.34 -12.21
C SER A 308 44.72 5.65 -13.72
N ARG A 309 43.64 6.25 -14.23
CA ARG A 309 43.61 6.90 -15.55
C ARG A 309 43.66 8.43 -15.37
N PRO A 310 44.58 9.14 -16.04
CA PRO A 310 44.44 10.57 -16.31
C PRO A 310 43.73 10.77 -17.66
N HIS A 311 42.77 11.68 -17.73
CA HIS A 311 42.31 12.24 -19.00
C HIS A 311 42.89 13.65 -19.18
N PRO A 312 43.45 13.97 -20.36
CA PRO A 312 44.01 15.28 -20.68
C PRO A 312 42.96 16.22 -21.30
N ARG A 313 43.17 17.51 -21.03
CA ARG A 313 42.78 18.73 -21.75
C ARG A 313 41.30 18.97 -22.07
#